data_AF-A0A508B6T0-F1
#
_entry.id   AF-A0A508B6T0-F1
#
_cell.length_a   1.000
_cell.length_b   1.000
_cell.length_c   1.000
_cell.angle_alpha   90.00
_cell.angle_beta   90.00
_cell.angle_gamma   90.00
#
_symmetry.space_group_name_H-M   'P 1'
#
loop_
_entity.id
_entity.type
_entity.pdbx_description
1 polymer ?
#
loop_
_entity_poly.entity_id
_entity_poly.type
_entity_poly.pdbx_seq_one_letter_code
_entity_poly.pdbx_strand_id
1 'polypeptide(L)'
;MDPKAALKLADTITHAWYRCQSITAAAEQFHGKEQLAALSKAFAAAKEQSEPNRVVTVASWPVGALAKVNPQLAGEWATELVSIADTEPHSLRRAHALQALAFNTSPYPEVLGLVTPALAVALLAGRGPRIDRVIRDTFELVRSTHPYLLRDLALHHKANQQQQKLLTSLSDASI
;
A
#
# COMPACT_ATOMS: atom_id res chain seq x y z
N MET A 1 11.10 22.50 13.06
CA MET A 1 10.84 22.74 11.63
C MET A 1 9.49 23.41 11.52
N ASP A 2 9.31 24.45 10.71
CA ASP A 2 8.00 25.10 10.54
C ASP A 2 7.16 24.31 9.52
N PRO A 3 6.10 23.60 9.95
CA PRO A 3 5.30 22.76 9.06
C PRO A 3 4.52 23.59 8.01
N LYS A 4 4.20 24.86 8.30
CA LYS A 4 3.51 25.76 7.36
C LYS A 4 4.44 26.19 6.23
N ALA A 5 5.68 26.57 6.55
CA ALA A 5 6.70 26.84 5.55
C ALA A 5 7.01 25.60 4.70
N ALA A 6 7.10 24.42 5.32
CA ALA A 6 7.34 23.16 4.61
C ALA A 6 6.20 22.82 3.65
N LEU A 7 4.94 22.94 4.08
CA LEU A 7 3.77 22.72 3.22
C LEU A 7 3.74 23.71 2.04
N LYS A 8 4.02 24.98 2.30
CA LYS A 8 4.10 26.00 1.24
C LYS A 8 5.19 25.68 0.21
N LEU A 9 6.34 25.20 0.65
CA LEU A 9 7.42 24.77 -0.25
C LEU A 9 6.99 23.53 -1.05
N ALA A 10 6.39 22.53 -0.40
CA ALA A 10 5.90 21.32 -1.06
C ALA A 10 4.87 21.64 -2.17
N ASP A 11 3.97 22.62 -1.95
CA ASP A 11 2.99 23.07 -2.93
C ASP A 11 3.64 23.63 -4.22
N THR A 12 4.91 24.05 -4.19
CA THR A 12 5.61 24.55 -5.40
C THR A 12 6.22 23.47 -6.29
N ILE A 13 6.27 22.22 -5.81
CA ILE A 13 6.86 21.10 -6.54
C ILE A 13 5.95 20.76 -7.73
N THR A 14 6.43 20.88 -8.97
CA THR A 14 5.62 20.61 -10.17
C THR A 14 5.20 19.14 -10.30
N HIS A 15 6.11 18.21 -10.03
CA HIS A 15 5.86 16.79 -10.26
C HIS A 15 5.02 16.20 -9.11
N ALA A 16 3.78 15.81 -9.43
CA ALA A 16 2.76 15.35 -8.49
C ALA A 16 3.24 14.25 -7.52
N TRP A 17 4.10 13.33 -7.97
CA TRP A 17 4.69 12.31 -7.09
C TRP A 17 5.46 12.91 -5.92
N TYR A 18 6.42 13.80 -6.21
CA TYR A 18 7.25 14.42 -5.19
C TYR A 18 6.45 15.41 -4.35
N ARG A 19 5.50 16.12 -4.98
CA ARG A 19 4.58 16.99 -4.26
C ARG A 19 3.76 16.23 -3.22
N CYS A 20 3.14 15.11 -3.59
CA CYS A 20 2.38 14.29 -2.63
C CYS A 20 3.24 13.80 -1.46
N GLN A 21 4.44 13.28 -1.74
CA GLN A 21 5.36 12.83 -0.69
C GLN A 21 5.75 13.98 0.26
N SER A 22 6.14 15.13 -0.30
CA SER A 22 6.55 16.28 0.50
C SER A 22 5.39 16.88 1.32
N ILE A 23 4.18 16.95 0.74
CA ILE A 23 2.98 17.39 1.47
C ILE A 23 2.70 16.40 2.61
N THR A 24 2.79 15.09 2.38
CA THR A 24 2.56 14.06 3.41
C THR A 24 3.56 14.21 4.56
N ALA A 25 4.85 14.37 4.26
CA ALA A 25 5.88 14.57 5.28
C ALA A 25 5.64 15.85 6.11
N ALA A 26 5.18 16.93 5.48
CA ALA A 26 4.78 18.14 6.21
C ALA A 26 3.50 17.90 7.04
N ALA A 27 2.53 17.15 6.50
CA ALA A 27 1.28 16.81 7.16
C ALA A 27 1.48 16.09 8.50
N GLU A 28 2.47 15.21 8.60
CA GLU A 28 2.80 14.49 9.84
C GLU A 28 3.23 15.39 11.01
N GLN A 29 3.62 16.64 10.72
CA GLN A 29 4.01 17.63 11.73
C GLN A 29 2.84 18.53 12.16
N PHE A 30 1.68 18.43 11.50
CA PHE A 30 0.45 19.10 11.92
C PHE A 30 -0.38 18.19 12.84
N HIS A 31 -1.43 18.77 13.43
CA HIS A 31 -2.41 18.05 14.24
C HIS A 31 -3.85 18.45 13.88
N GLY A 32 -4.79 17.54 14.15
CA GLY A 32 -6.22 17.80 14.00
C GLY A 32 -6.61 18.25 12.59
N LYS A 33 -7.37 19.34 12.49
CA LYS A 33 -7.93 19.82 11.22
C LYS A 33 -6.86 20.24 10.21
N GLU A 34 -5.75 20.84 10.65
CA GLU A 34 -4.67 21.26 9.74
C GLU A 34 -3.98 20.04 9.11
N GLN A 35 -3.78 18.97 9.90
CA GLN A 35 -3.22 17.71 9.40
C GLN A 35 -4.12 17.06 8.35
N LEU A 36 -5.42 16.96 8.64
CA LEU A 36 -6.38 16.38 7.70
C LEU A 36 -6.47 17.20 6.39
N ALA A 37 -6.42 18.53 6.48
CA ALA A 37 -6.40 19.39 5.30
C ALA A 37 -5.12 19.18 4.46
N ALA A 38 -3.96 19.04 5.09
CA ALA A 38 -2.71 18.76 4.39
C ALA A 38 -2.72 17.36 3.74
N LEU A 39 -3.22 16.33 4.44
CA LEU A 39 -3.36 14.99 3.87
C LEU A 39 -4.34 14.97 2.69
N SER A 40 -5.46 15.71 2.78
CA SER A 40 -6.39 15.87 1.66
C SER A 40 -5.70 16.49 0.43
N LYS A 41 -4.79 17.45 0.61
CA LYS A 41 -3.98 17.99 -0.50
C LYS A 41 -3.02 16.95 -1.08
N ALA A 42 -2.40 16.13 -0.24
CA ALA A 42 -1.53 15.05 -0.70
C ALA A 42 -2.31 14.04 -1.58
N PHE A 43 -3.50 13.64 -1.16
CA PHE A 43 -4.38 12.78 -1.97
C PHE A 43 -4.76 13.41 -3.31
N ALA A 44 -5.08 14.71 -3.32
CA ALA A 44 -5.35 15.43 -4.56
C ALA A 44 -4.13 15.39 -5.51
N ALA A 45 -2.93 15.64 -4.99
CA ALA A 45 -1.70 15.54 -5.78
C ALA A 45 -1.44 14.12 -6.30
N ALA A 46 -1.73 13.08 -5.51
CA ALA A 46 -1.61 11.69 -5.96
C ALA A 46 -2.54 11.38 -7.15
N LYS A 47 -3.77 11.89 -7.13
CA LYS A 47 -4.78 11.72 -8.20
C LYS A 47 -4.44 12.44 -9.51
N GLU A 48 -3.47 13.35 -9.51
CA GLU A 48 -2.96 13.95 -10.75
C GLU A 48 -2.09 13.00 -11.58
N GLN A 49 -1.67 11.85 -11.02
CA GLN A 49 -1.01 10.81 -11.81
C GLN A 49 -1.98 10.20 -12.83
N SER A 50 -1.49 9.92 -14.04
CA SER A 50 -2.33 9.39 -15.13
C SER A 50 -2.51 7.87 -15.07
N GLU A 51 -1.56 7.14 -14.48
CA GLU A 51 -1.57 5.68 -14.46
C GLU A 51 -2.10 5.16 -13.11
N PRO A 52 -3.02 4.17 -13.08
CA PRO A 52 -3.65 3.70 -11.83
C PRO A 52 -2.64 3.20 -10.80
N ASN A 53 -1.63 2.45 -11.22
CA ASN A 53 -0.57 1.98 -10.32
C ASN A 53 0.22 3.15 -9.68
N ARG A 54 0.42 4.26 -10.41
CA ARG A 54 1.11 5.44 -9.88
C ARG A 54 0.24 6.20 -8.89
N VAL A 55 -1.05 6.37 -9.18
CA VAL A 55 -2.00 6.97 -8.22
C VAL A 55 -1.95 6.21 -6.90
N VAL A 56 -2.10 4.89 -6.94
CA VAL A 56 -2.14 4.04 -5.74
C VAL A 56 -0.80 4.02 -5.01
N THR A 57 0.32 3.88 -5.74
CA THR A 57 1.65 3.89 -5.12
C THR A 57 1.90 5.22 -4.41
N VAL A 58 1.52 6.34 -5.02
CA VAL A 58 1.75 7.67 -4.44
C VAL A 58 0.81 7.98 -3.29
N ALA A 59 -0.46 7.59 -3.40
CA ALA A 59 -1.42 7.77 -2.33
C ALA A 59 -1.16 6.86 -1.11
N SER A 60 -0.32 5.82 -1.23
CA SER A 60 0.01 4.95 -0.09
C SER A 60 0.64 5.69 1.09
N TRP A 61 1.46 6.72 0.85
CA TRP A 61 2.05 7.54 1.91
C TRP A 61 1.01 8.30 2.74
N PRO A 62 0.12 9.12 2.14
CA PRO A 62 -0.90 9.80 2.93
C PRO A 62 -1.92 8.85 3.55
N VAL A 63 -2.19 7.66 2.99
CA VAL A 63 -3.00 6.64 3.71
C VAL A 63 -2.32 6.19 4.99
N GLY A 64 -1.03 5.88 4.96
CA GLY A 64 -0.29 5.47 6.17
C GLY A 64 -0.27 6.56 7.25
N ALA A 65 -0.06 7.81 6.84
CA ALA A 65 -0.11 8.96 7.75
C ALA A 65 -1.54 9.21 8.28
N LEU A 66 -2.56 9.07 7.43
CA LEU A 66 -3.97 9.22 7.82
C LEU A 66 -4.41 8.14 8.80
N ALA A 67 -3.99 6.89 8.59
CA ALA A 67 -4.36 5.76 9.45
C ALA A 67 -3.91 5.96 10.90
N LYS A 68 -2.84 6.73 11.13
CA LYS A 68 -2.37 7.11 12.47
C LYS A 68 -3.38 7.96 13.25
N VAL A 69 -4.14 8.80 12.56
CA VAL A 69 -4.94 9.88 13.16
C VAL A 69 -6.43 9.74 12.91
N ASN A 70 -6.82 9.01 11.85
CA ASN A 70 -8.18 8.70 11.49
C ASN A 70 -8.24 7.36 10.71
N PRO A 71 -8.18 6.21 11.41
CA PRO A 71 -8.20 4.88 10.80
C PRO A 71 -9.42 4.64 9.91
N GLN A 72 -10.59 5.14 10.31
CA GLN A 72 -11.84 4.99 9.57
C GLN A 72 -11.73 5.63 8.18
N LEU A 73 -11.32 6.90 8.11
CA LEU A 73 -11.15 7.60 6.84
C LEU A 73 -10.00 7.00 6.01
N ALA A 74 -8.95 6.49 6.67
CA ALA A 74 -7.90 5.75 5.97
C ALA A 74 -8.42 4.46 5.31
N GLY A 75 -9.36 3.77 5.96
CA GLY A 75 -10.06 2.62 5.39
C GLY A 75 -10.85 2.97 4.14
N GLU A 76 -11.61 4.07 4.17
CA GLU A 76 -12.35 4.57 3.00
C GLU A 76 -11.40 4.85 1.81
N TRP A 77 -10.27 5.52 2.09
CA TRP A 77 -9.23 5.75 1.09
C TRP A 77 -8.58 4.46 0.60
N ALA A 78 -8.29 3.50 1.48
CA ALA A 78 -7.72 2.22 1.09
C ALA A 78 -8.66 1.46 0.14
N THR A 79 -9.96 1.44 0.42
CA THR A 79 -10.98 0.84 -0.47
C THR A 79 -11.05 1.55 -1.83
N GLU A 80 -10.99 2.88 -1.85
CA GLU A 80 -10.95 3.63 -3.11
C GLU A 80 -9.70 3.28 -3.92
N LEU A 81 -8.53 3.24 -3.29
CA LEU A 81 -7.26 2.94 -3.96
C LEU A 81 -7.19 1.49 -4.44
N VAL A 82 -7.78 0.54 -3.72
CA VAL A 82 -7.95 -0.85 -4.19
C VAL A 82 -8.78 -0.86 -5.48
N SER A 83 -9.89 -0.12 -5.50
CA SER A 83 -10.74 -0.01 -6.70
C SER A 83 -9.99 0.60 -7.89
N ILE A 84 -9.15 1.62 -7.65
CA ILE A 84 -8.27 2.19 -8.68
C ILE A 84 -7.23 1.16 -9.15
N ALA A 85 -6.59 0.43 -8.23
CA ALA A 85 -5.63 -0.62 -8.57
C ALA A 85 -6.26 -1.71 -9.46
N ASP A 86 -7.52 -2.06 -9.25
CA ASP A 86 -8.22 -3.06 -10.06
C ASP A 86 -8.40 -2.65 -11.53
N THR A 87 -8.31 -1.35 -11.84
CA THR A 87 -8.30 -0.85 -13.22
C THR A 87 -6.94 -1.00 -13.92
N GLU A 88 -5.84 -1.30 -13.21
CA GLU A 88 -4.53 -1.54 -13.81
C GLU A 88 -4.47 -2.93 -14.48
N PRO A 89 -4.39 -3.04 -15.81
CA PRO A 89 -4.42 -4.34 -16.50
C PRO A 89 -3.16 -5.18 -16.23
N HIS A 90 -2.02 -4.55 -15.95
CA HIS A 90 -0.77 -5.28 -15.77
C HIS A 90 -0.64 -5.79 -14.32
N SER A 91 -0.78 -7.11 -14.13
CA SER A 91 -0.75 -7.77 -12.81
C SER A 91 0.45 -7.39 -11.94
N LEU A 92 1.67 -7.35 -12.49
CA LEU A 92 2.85 -6.91 -11.72
C LEU A 92 2.77 -5.43 -11.28
N ARG A 93 2.32 -4.51 -12.14
CA ARG A 93 2.18 -3.09 -11.80
C ARG A 93 1.11 -2.91 -10.71
N ARG A 94 0.00 -3.64 -10.83
CA ARG A 94 -1.05 -3.72 -9.81
C ARG A 94 -0.51 -4.24 -8.48
N ALA A 95 0.19 -5.37 -8.51
CA ALA A 95 0.78 -5.99 -7.32
C ALA A 95 1.78 -5.06 -6.61
N HIS A 96 2.63 -4.35 -7.35
CA HIS A 96 3.56 -3.37 -6.78
C HIS A 96 2.84 -2.20 -6.09
N ALA A 97 1.78 -1.69 -6.71
CA ALA A 97 1.00 -0.59 -6.14
C ALA A 97 0.29 -1.02 -4.85
N LEU A 98 -0.35 -2.20 -4.87
CA LEU A 98 -1.00 -2.78 -3.69
C LEU A 98 0.01 -3.18 -2.61
N GLN A 99 1.22 -3.62 -2.97
CA GLN A 99 2.31 -3.85 -2.02
C GLN A 99 2.74 -2.57 -1.32
N ALA A 100 2.88 -1.45 -2.05
CA ALA A 100 3.22 -0.16 -1.45
C ALA A 100 2.14 0.30 -0.46
N LEU A 101 0.86 0.12 -0.83
CA LEU A 101 -0.27 0.40 0.05
C LEU A 101 -0.27 -0.50 1.29
N ALA A 102 -0.04 -1.81 1.12
CA ALA A 102 0.04 -2.76 2.22
C ALA A 102 1.20 -2.45 3.19
N PHE A 103 2.38 -2.08 2.70
CA PHE A 103 3.49 -1.71 3.57
C PHE A 103 3.19 -0.45 4.40
N ASN A 104 2.65 0.59 3.78
CA ASN A 104 2.32 1.84 4.50
C ASN A 104 1.15 1.67 5.49
N THR A 105 0.30 0.66 5.30
CA THR A 105 -0.83 0.35 6.19
C THR A 105 -0.54 -0.79 7.17
N SER A 106 0.63 -1.43 7.08
CA SER A 106 0.99 -2.58 7.91
C SER A 106 0.90 -2.38 9.43
N PRO A 107 1.14 -1.18 10.00
CA PRO A 107 0.92 -0.94 11.43
C PRO A 107 -0.55 -0.93 11.86
N TYR A 108 -1.50 -0.93 10.91
CA TYR A 108 -2.93 -0.77 11.14
C TYR A 108 -3.70 -1.97 10.56
N PRO A 109 -3.89 -3.06 11.34
CA PRO A 109 -4.44 -4.32 10.83
C PRO A 109 -5.79 -4.20 10.14
N GLU A 110 -6.68 -3.33 10.63
CA GLU A 110 -7.99 -3.09 10.03
C GLU A 110 -7.88 -2.51 8.61
N VAL A 111 -6.98 -1.55 8.40
CA VAL A 111 -6.75 -0.94 7.08
C VAL A 111 -5.99 -1.91 6.17
N LEU A 112 -4.94 -2.58 6.69
CA LEU A 112 -4.21 -3.61 5.97
C LEU A 112 -5.15 -4.72 5.47
N GLY A 113 -6.11 -5.12 6.29
CA GLY A 113 -7.11 -6.14 5.95
C GLY A 113 -7.95 -5.78 4.72
N LEU A 114 -8.15 -4.51 4.43
CA LEU A 114 -8.87 -4.07 3.22
C LEU A 114 -8.03 -4.22 1.95
N VAL A 115 -6.70 -4.23 2.07
CA VAL A 115 -5.75 -4.20 0.94
C VAL A 115 -5.27 -5.61 0.57
N THR A 116 -5.01 -6.43 1.58
CA THR A 116 -4.40 -7.76 1.43
C THR A 116 -5.12 -8.69 0.45
N PRO A 117 -6.47 -8.79 0.43
CA PRO A 117 -7.16 -9.66 -0.52
C PRO A 117 -6.89 -9.29 -1.98
N ALA A 118 -6.96 -8.00 -2.31
CA ALA A 118 -6.68 -7.51 -3.66
C ALA A 118 -5.21 -7.73 -4.06
N LEU A 119 -4.28 -7.55 -3.11
CA LEU A 119 -2.87 -7.86 -3.34
C LEU A 119 -2.67 -9.33 -3.68
N ALA A 120 -3.28 -10.25 -2.92
CA ALA A 120 -3.19 -11.68 -3.20
C ALA A 120 -3.74 -12.05 -4.58
N VAL A 121 -4.90 -11.50 -4.97
CA VAL A 121 -5.47 -11.69 -6.31
C VAL A 121 -4.50 -11.22 -7.40
N ALA A 122 -3.90 -10.03 -7.24
CA ALA A 122 -2.93 -9.51 -8.21
C ALA A 122 -1.68 -10.40 -8.34
N LEU A 123 -1.21 -10.98 -7.22
CA LEU A 123 -0.08 -11.90 -7.22
C LEU A 123 -0.39 -13.22 -7.90
N LEU A 124 -1.55 -13.81 -7.62
CA LEU A 124 -2.00 -15.07 -8.24
C LEU A 124 -2.27 -14.91 -9.74
N ALA A 125 -2.65 -13.72 -10.20
CA ALA A 125 -2.82 -13.41 -11.62
C ALA A 125 -1.48 -13.17 -12.36
N GLY A 126 -0.41 -12.82 -11.65
CA GLY A 126 0.92 -12.60 -12.22
C GLY A 126 1.77 -13.86 -12.25
N ARG A 127 2.87 -13.86 -13.00
CA ARG A 127 3.90 -14.92 -12.94
C ARG A 127 5.31 -14.37 -13.06
N GLY A 128 6.29 -15.19 -12.69
CA GLY A 128 7.71 -14.96 -12.91
C GLY A 128 8.45 -14.35 -11.71
N PRO A 129 9.78 -14.16 -11.83
CA PRO A 129 10.66 -13.91 -10.69
C PRO A 129 10.35 -12.63 -9.90
N ARG A 130 9.70 -11.64 -10.55
CA ARG A 130 9.28 -10.40 -9.88
C ARG A 130 8.03 -10.62 -9.03
N ILE A 131 7.08 -11.43 -9.48
CA ILE A 131 5.91 -11.82 -8.69
C ILE A 131 6.34 -12.70 -7.52
N ASP A 132 7.21 -13.68 -7.76
CA ASP A 132 7.82 -14.52 -6.70
C ASP A 132 8.42 -13.67 -5.57
N ARG A 133 9.11 -12.59 -5.94
CA ARG A 133 9.70 -11.64 -4.99
C ARG A 133 8.64 -10.93 -4.16
N VAL A 134 7.59 -10.41 -4.80
CA VAL A 134 6.51 -9.72 -4.07
C VAL A 134 5.80 -10.68 -3.13
N ILE A 135 5.50 -11.91 -3.55
CA ILE A 135 4.91 -12.95 -2.70
C ILE A 135 5.72 -13.13 -1.42
N ARG A 136 7.04 -13.30 -1.55
CA ARG A 136 7.93 -13.45 -0.40
C ARG A 136 7.90 -12.22 0.49
N ASP A 137 8.01 -11.02 -0.09
CA ASP A 137 8.15 -9.77 0.67
C ASP A 137 6.84 -9.37 1.38
N THR A 138 5.69 -9.87 0.92
CA THR A 138 4.37 -9.55 1.51
C THR A 138 3.76 -10.71 2.29
N PHE A 139 4.43 -11.86 2.37
CA PHE A 139 3.87 -13.09 2.95
C PHE A 139 3.40 -12.90 4.39
N GLU A 140 4.19 -12.20 5.21
CA GLU A 140 3.84 -11.92 6.61
C GLU A 140 2.67 -10.95 6.76
N LEU A 141 2.51 -10.00 5.84
CA LEU A 141 1.35 -9.10 5.82
C LEU A 141 0.06 -9.86 5.50
N VAL A 142 0.15 -10.84 4.59
CA VAL A 142 -0.96 -11.73 4.29
C VAL A 142 -1.27 -12.63 5.49
N ARG A 143 -0.24 -13.12 6.18
CA ARG A 143 -0.41 -13.96 7.38
C ARG A 143 -1.16 -13.24 8.49
N SER A 144 -0.85 -11.98 8.74
CA SER A 144 -1.44 -11.22 9.85
C SER A 144 -2.91 -10.87 9.66
N THR A 145 -3.43 -10.94 8.44
CA THR A 145 -4.82 -10.51 8.14
C THR A 145 -5.67 -11.57 7.43
N HIS A 146 -5.09 -12.34 6.51
CA HIS A 146 -5.79 -13.31 5.67
C HIS A 146 -4.97 -14.61 5.52
N PRO A 147 -4.69 -15.33 6.64
CA PRO A 147 -3.80 -16.49 6.62
C PRO A 147 -4.28 -17.62 5.69
N TYR A 148 -5.58 -17.70 5.42
CA TYR A 148 -6.16 -18.68 4.49
C TYR A 148 -5.67 -18.53 3.04
N LEU A 149 -5.14 -17.36 2.64
CA LEU A 149 -4.58 -17.10 1.31
C LEU A 149 -3.13 -17.58 1.15
N LEU A 150 -2.44 -17.88 2.25
CA LEU A 150 -0.99 -18.14 2.22
C LEU A 150 -0.63 -19.42 1.46
N ARG A 151 -1.48 -20.45 1.54
CA ARG A 151 -1.23 -21.73 0.86
C ARG A 151 -1.17 -21.53 -0.64
N ASP A 152 -2.13 -20.80 -1.20
CA ASP A 152 -2.19 -20.54 -2.64
C ASP A 152 -1.02 -19.68 -3.10
N LEU A 153 -0.66 -18.65 -2.33
CA LEU A 153 0.50 -17.81 -2.61
C LEU A 153 1.82 -18.60 -2.58
N ALA A 154 2.01 -19.47 -1.59
CA ALA A 154 3.19 -20.31 -1.49
C ALA A 154 3.29 -21.29 -2.67
N LEU A 155 2.17 -21.94 -3.03
CA LEU A 155 2.11 -22.86 -4.17
C LEU A 155 2.32 -22.14 -5.52
N HIS A 156 1.93 -20.87 -5.62
CA HIS A 156 2.09 -20.08 -6.84
C HIS A 156 3.53 -19.58 -7.06
N HIS A 157 4.32 -19.47 -5.99
CA HIS A 157 5.75 -19.18 -6.10
C HIS A 157 6.47 -20.28 -6.91
N LYS A 158 7.52 -19.92 -7.67
CA LYS A 158 8.35 -20.91 -8.37
C LYS A 158 8.81 -22.05 -7.44
N ALA A 159 8.68 -23.29 -7.91
CA ALA A 159 9.13 -24.48 -7.22
C ALA A 159 10.66 -24.49 -7.01
N ASN A 160 11.07 -24.14 -5.80
CA ASN A 160 12.46 -24.07 -5.35
C ASN A 160 12.53 -24.09 -3.81
N GLN A 161 13.74 -23.94 -3.26
CA GLN A 161 13.95 -23.86 -1.80
C GLN A 161 13.13 -22.76 -1.12
N GLN A 162 12.87 -21.64 -1.81
CA GLN A 162 12.07 -20.55 -1.24
C GLN A 162 10.60 -20.95 -1.11
N GLN A 163 10.01 -21.59 -2.11
CA GLN A 163 8.64 -22.13 -1.99
C GLN A 163 8.55 -23.13 -0.82
N GLN A 164 9.53 -24.03 -0.68
CA GLN A 164 9.54 -24.99 0.42
C GLN A 164 9.56 -24.28 1.78
N LYS A 165 10.39 -23.24 1.94
CA LYS A 165 10.38 -22.41 3.15
C LYS A 165 9.01 -21.76 3.43
N LEU A 166 8.37 -21.22 2.40
CA LEU A 166 7.03 -20.62 2.54
C LEU A 166 6.01 -21.68 3.00
N LEU A 167 6.00 -22.86 2.38
CA LEU A 167 5.10 -23.96 2.75
C LEU A 167 5.36 -24.48 4.16
N THR A 168 6.63 -24.66 4.56
CA THR A 168 6.99 -25.07 5.93
C THR A 168 6.55 -24.03 6.96
N SER A 169 6.64 -22.73 6.64
CA SER A 169 6.18 -21.68 7.57
C SER A 169 4.66 -21.67 7.80
N LEU A 170 3.88 -22.44 7.05
CA LEU A 170 2.43 -22.58 7.28
C LEU A 170 2.12 -23.53 8.44
N SER A 171 2.96 -24.55 8.68
CA SER A 171 2.74 -25.49 9.79
C SER A 171 3.01 -24.86 11.16
N ASP A 172 3.84 -23.82 11.21
CA ASP A 172 4.16 -23.10 12.45
C ASP A 172 3.03 -22.17 12.91
N ALA A 173 2.00 -21.97 12.08
CA ALA A 173 0.83 -21.13 12.38
C ALA A 173 -0.35 -21.90 13.02
N SER A 174 -0.17 -23.17 13.37
CA SER A 174 -1.19 -24.04 14.02
C SER A 174 -0.98 -24.19 15.54
N ILE A 175 -0.56 -23.13 16.22
CA ILE A 175 -0.48 -23.06 17.70
C ILE A 175 -1.35 -21.90 18.19
#